data_AF-A0A966J7B3-F1
#
_entry.id   AF-A0A966J7B3-F1
#
_cell.length_a   1.000
_cell.length_b   1.000
_cell.length_c   1.000
_cell.angle_alpha   90.00
_cell.angle_beta   90.00
_cell.angle_gamma   90.00
#
_symmetry.space_group_name_H-M   'P 1'
#
loop_
_entity.id
_entity.type
_entity.pdbx_description
1 polymer ?
#
loop_
_entity_poly.entity_id
_entity_poly.type
_entity_poly.pdbx_seq_one_letter_code
_entity_poly.pdbx_strand_id
1 'polypeptide(L)' 'MYQDRHDAALQLASRLSAYRGQHALVLGIPRGGVPMAHCIAQALEGELDVIMARKIANPFFTYKAGKRETITVVR' A
#
# COMPACT_ATOMS: atom_id res chain seq x y z
N MET A 1 14.29 -7.92 -8.24
CA MET A 1 14.27 -6.47 -8.47
C MET A 1 13.03 -6.16 -9.28
N TYR A 2 12.35 -5.04 -9.01
CA TYR A 2 11.13 -4.67 -9.73
C TYR A 2 11.46 -3.83 -10.96
N GLN A 3 10.76 -4.05 -12.06
CA GLN A 3 10.92 -3.27 -13.30
C GLN A 3 10.28 -1.88 -13.18
N ASP A 4 9.10 -1.84 -12.59
CA ASP A 4 8.34 -0.62 -12.33
C ASP A 4 7.40 -0.82 -11.12
N ARG A 5 6.55 0.19 -10.85
CA ARG A 5 5.56 0.13 -9.76
C ARG A 5 4.47 -0.92 -10.01
N HIS A 6 4.13 -1.18 -11.26
CA HIS A 6 3.10 -2.13 -11.63
C HIS A 6 3.58 -3.58 -11.42
N ASP A 7 4.80 -3.90 -11.85
CA ASP A 7 5.48 -5.17 -11.58
C ASP A 7 5.60 -5.43 -10.07
N ALA A 8 6.00 -4.41 -9.29
CA ALA A 8 6.03 -4.52 -7.83
C ALA A 8 4.64 -4.82 -7.23
N ALA A 9 3.58 -4.19 -7.75
CA ALA A 9 2.21 -4.41 -7.29
C ALA A 9 1.71 -5.82 -7.63
N LEU A 10 1.99 -6.32 -8.84
CA LEU A 10 1.61 -7.68 -9.25
C LEU A 10 2.31 -8.75 -8.42
N GLN A 11 3.62 -8.60 -8.18
CA GLN A 11 4.37 -9.52 -7.32
C GLN A 11 3.84 -9.49 -5.87
N LEU A 12 3.44 -8.32 -5.36
CA LEU A 12 2.82 -8.20 -4.04
C LEU A 12 1.44 -8.87 -4.00
N ALA A 13 0.59 -8.62 -4.99
CA ALA A 13 -0.74 -9.24 -5.10
C ALA A 13 -0.66 -10.77 -5.15
N SER A 14 0.30 -11.32 -5.91
CA SER A 14 0.55 -12.76 -5.98
C SER A 14 0.86 -13.37 -4.60
N ARG A 15 1.69 -12.70 -3.79
CA ARG A 15 1.99 -13.11 -2.41
C ARG A 15 0.80 -12.99 -1.46
N LEU A 16 -0.14 -12.10 -1.78
CA LEU A 16 -1.37 -11.88 -1.00
C LEU A 16 -2.56 -12.67 -1.54
N SER A 17 -2.36 -13.59 -2.49
CA SER A 17 -3.41 -14.39 -3.13
C SER A 17 -4.32 -15.13 -2.15
N ALA A 18 -3.83 -15.46 -0.95
CA ALA A 18 -4.63 -16.02 0.13
C ALA A 18 -5.84 -15.15 0.51
N TYR A 19 -5.76 -13.83 0.35
CA TYR A 19 -6.82 -12.88 0.68
C TYR A 19 -7.84 -12.67 -0.46
N ARG A 20 -7.62 -13.31 -1.63
CA ARG A 20 -8.52 -13.16 -2.77
C ARG A 20 -9.92 -13.67 -2.43
N GLY A 21 -10.94 -12.87 -2.75
CA GLY A 21 -12.35 -13.21 -2.46
C GLY A 21 -12.74 -13.12 -0.98
N GLN A 22 -11.86 -12.60 -0.11
CA GLN A 22 -12.17 -12.36 1.32
C GLN A 22 -12.63 -10.92 1.60
N HIS A 23 -13.06 -10.17 0.58
CA HIS A 23 -13.42 -8.75 0.71
C HIS A 23 -12.31 -7.88 1.33
N ALA A 24 -11.05 -8.13 0.96
CA ALA A 24 -9.92 -7.38 1.49
C ALA A 24 -9.99 -5.89 1.14
N LEU A 25 -9.74 -5.01 2.11
CA LEU A 25 -9.63 -3.57 1.90
C LEU A 25 -8.16 -3.18 1.72
N VAL A 26 -7.83 -2.67 0.54
CA VAL A 26 -6.48 -2.19 0.22
C VAL A 26 -6.41 -0.68 0.43
N LEU A 27 -5.54 -0.23 1.33
CA LEU A 27 -5.33 1.18 1.64
C LEU A 27 -4.08 1.73 0.96
N GLY A 28 -4.28 2.63 -0.01
CA GLY A 28 -3.21 3.33 -0.70
C GLY A 28 -2.78 4.60 0.04
N ILE A 29 -1.47 4.80 0.24
CA ILE A 29 -0.94 6.10 0.68
C ILE A 29 -0.79 7.03 -0.54
N PRO A 30 -1.28 8.29 -0.46
CA PRO A 30 -1.19 9.26 -1.54
C PRO A 30 0.21 9.49 -2.12
N ARG A 31 0.23 9.99 -3.37
CA ARG A 31 1.38 10.23 -4.27
C ARG A 31 1.79 9.04 -5.14
N GLY A 32 2.39 8.00 -4.57
CA GLY A 32 2.92 6.85 -5.32
C GLY A 32 2.23 5.52 -5.05
N GLY A 33 1.59 5.37 -3.88
CA GLY A 33 1.02 4.10 -3.43
C GLY A 33 -0.38 3.82 -3.99
N VAL A 34 -1.16 4.84 -4.34
CA VAL A 34 -2.55 4.68 -4.81
C VAL A 34 -2.65 3.88 -6.12
N PRO A 35 -1.86 4.16 -7.17
CA PRO A 35 -1.92 3.36 -8.39
C PRO A 35 -1.56 1.88 -8.16
N MET A 36 -0.61 1.61 -7.26
CA MET A 36 -0.23 0.24 -6.89
C MET A 36 -1.33 -0.45 -6.08
N ALA A 37 -1.91 0.25 -5.11
CA ALA A 37 -3.01 -0.24 -4.28
C ALA A 37 -4.23 -0.60 -5.14
N HIS A 38 -4.52 0.18 -6.18
CA HIS A 38 -5.58 -0.14 -7.14
C HIS A 38 -5.33 -1.48 -7.85
N CYS A 39 -4.13 -1.70 -8.39
CA CYS A 39 -3.77 -2.97 -9.03
C CYS A 39 -3.91 -4.15 -8.06
N ILE A 40 -3.52 -3.97 -6.79
CA ILE A 40 -3.60 -5.01 -5.77
C ILE A 40 -5.06 -5.31 -5.42
N ALA A 41 -5.90 -4.28 -5.23
CA ALA A 41 -7.32 -4.44 -4.93
C ALA A 41 -8.04 -5.21 -6.05
N GLN A 42 -7.76 -4.86 -7.32
CA GLN A 42 -8.29 -5.57 -8.48
C GLN A 42 -7.85 -7.04 -8.51
N ALA A 43 -6.57 -7.31 -8.27
CA ALA A 43 -6.05 -8.69 -8.26
C ALA A 43 -6.59 -9.55 -7.10
N LEU A 44 -6.97 -8.92 -5.98
CA LEU A 44 -7.54 -9.60 -4.81
C LEU A 44 -9.08 -9.65 -4.82
N GLU A 45 -9.73 -9.09 -5.84
CA GLU A 45 -11.20 -8.93 -5.87
C GLU A 45 -11.72 -8.23 -4.61
N GLY A 46 -10.97 -7.23 -4.15
CA GLY A 46 -11.23 -6.45 -2.94
C GLY A 46 -11.59 -5.00 -3.21
N GLU A 47 -11.67 -4.23 -2.14
CA GLU A 47 -11.98 -2.79 -2.18
C GLU A 47 -10.71 -1.95 -2.10
N LEU A 48 -10.78 -0.72 -2.62
CA LEU A 48 -9.71 0.26 -2.58
C LEU A 48 -10.17 1.49 -1.80
N ASP A 49 -9.35 1.93 -0.85
CA ASP A 49 -9.50 3.23 -0.20
C ASP A 49 -8.12 3.90 0.03
N VAL A 50 -8.11 5.16 0.44
CA VAL A 50 -6.92 5.99 0.58
C VAL A 50 -6.75 6.41 2.03
N ILE A 51 -5.56 6.17 2.59
CA ILE A 51 -5.23 6.58 3.96
C ILE A 51 -4.24 7.75 3.99
N MET A 52 -4.62 8.80 4.72
CA MET A 52 -3.77 9.96 4.99
C MET A 52 -3.05 9.78 6.34
N ALA A 53 -1.84 9.23 6.31
CA ALA A 53 -1.01 9.05 7.49
C ALA A 53 0.06 10.15 7.61
N ARG A 54 0.20 10.71 8.82
CA ARG A 54 1.31 11.61 9.19
C ARG A 54 2.14 10.93 10.28
N LYS A 55 3.46 10.92 10.11
CA LYS A 55 4.37 10.52 11.19
C LYS A 55 4.29 11.55 12.32
N ILE A 56 4.01 11.10 13.53
CA ILE A 56 4.14 11.93 14.73
C ILE A 56 5.64 12.01 15.08
N ALA A 57 6.18 13.23 15.12
CA ALA A 57 7.57 13.47 15.48
C ALA A 57 7.73 13.39 17.00
N ASN A 58 8.87 12.87 17.47
CA ASN A 58 9.21 12.87 18.89
C ASN A 58 9.46 14.32 19.33
N PRO A 59 8.77 14.84 20.37
CA PRO A 59 8.96 16.22 20.83
C PRO A 59 10.40 16.54 21.27
N PHE A 60 11.19 15.52 21.64
CA PHE A 60 12.57 15.71 22.10
C PHE A 60 13.63 15.44 21.03
N PHE A 61 13.26 14.93 19.84
CA PHE A 61 14.21 14.63 18.77
C PHE A 61 13.61 14.84 17.37
N THR A 62 14.21 15.73 16.59
CA THR A 62 13.85 15.93 15.19
C THR A 62 14.70 15.00 14.30
N TYR A 63 14.18 13.83 13.97
CA TYR A 63 14.67 13.05 12.83
C TYR A 63 14.06 13.61 11.55
N LYS A 64 14.88 13.98 10.55
CA LYS A 64 14.39 14.18 9.18
C LYS A 64 13.82 12.86 8.67
N ALA A 65 12.50 12.74 8.66
CA ALA A 65 11.82 11.54 8.18
C ALA A 65 12.02 11.44 6.66
N GLY A 66 12.72 10.40 6.19
CA GLY A 66 12.69 10.03 4.78
C GLY A 66 11.26 9.69 4.37
N LYS A 67 10.82 10.15 3.19
CA LYS A 67 9.52 9.80 2.60
C LYS A 67 9.46 8.28 2.42
N ARG A 68 8.77 7.58 3.33
CA ARG A 68 8.40 6.17 3.14
C ARG A 68 6.97 6.12 2.64
N GLU A 69 6.80 5.59 1.44
CA GLU A 69 5.49 5.29 0.85
C GLU A 69 5.24 3.81 1.16
N THR A 70 4.15 3.50 1.85
CA THR A 70 3.82 2.15 2.33
C THR A 70 2.39 1.83 1.92
N ILE A 71 2.10 0.59 1.54
CA ILE A 71 0.75 0.14 1.21
C ILE A 71 0.32 -0.78 2.34
N THR A 72 -0.88 -0.58 2.87
CA THR A 72 -1.43 -1.37 3.96
C THR A 72 -2.66 -2.11 3.44
N VAL A 73 -2.70 -3.42 3.63
CA VAL A 73 -3.89 -4.24 3.35
C VAL A 73 -4.53 -4.56 4.69
N VAL A 74 -5.79 -4.19 4.85
CA VAL A 74 -6.58 -4.40 6.06
C VAL A 74 -7.68 -5.41 5.74
N ARG A 75 -7.92 -6.34 6.67
CA ARG A 75 -8.99 -7.34 6.58
C ARG A 75 -10.29 -6.75 7.11
#